data_AF-A0A8T4S3N3-F1
#
_entry.id   AF-A0A8T4S3N3-F1
#
_cell.length_a   1.000
_cell.length_b   1.000
_cell.length_c   1.000
_cell.angle_alpha   90.00
_cell.angle_beta   90.00
_cell.angle_gamma   90.00
#
_symmetry.space_group_name_H-M   'P 1'
#
loop_
_entity.id
_entity.type
_entity.pdbx_description
1 polymer ?
#
loop_
_entity_poly.entity_id
_entity_poly.type
_entity_poly.pdbx_seq_one_letter_code
_entity_poly.pdbx_strand_id
1 'polypeptide(L)'
;MKALSLKQPWADLVLSGRKIIELRKWNTNFRGEFYIHASRIPDKEAMKKFGFKDLPCGFILGKANLMDVKIYDNEKEFLRDSDRHLASNMKFGKLKK
;
A
#
# COMPACT_ATOMS: atom_id res chain seq x y z
N MET A 1 -11.87 16.33 0.54
CA MET A 1 -11.73 14.85 0.64
C MET A 1 -10.24 14.49 0.57
N LYS A 2 -9.75 13.55 1.38
CA LYS A 2 -8.32 13.16 1.37
C LYS A 2 -8.03 12.15 0.26
N ALA A 3 -6.77 12.07 -0.16
CA ALA A 3 -6.30 11.09 -1.14
C ALA A 3 -4.93 10.54 -0.73
N LEU A 4 -4.64 9.29 -1.08
CA LEU A 4 -3.34 8.66 -0.92
C LEU A 4 -2.84 8.15 -2.28
N SER A 5 -1.66 8.62 -2.67
CA SER A 5 -0.98 8.14 -3.88
C SER A 5 -0.25 6.82 -3.60
N LEU A 6 -0.49 5.82 -4.44
CA LEU A 6 0.17 4.52 -4.45
C LEU A 6 0.77 4.27 -5.84
N LYS A 7 1.93 3.64 -5.93
CA LYS A 7 2.45 3.18 -7.23
C LYS A 7 1.69 1.94 -7.66
N GLN A 8 1.52 1.74 -8.97
CA GLN A 8 1.03 0.44 -9.45
C GLN A 8 2.06 -0.66 -9.23
N PRO A 9 1.65 -1.89 -8.92
CA PRO A 9 0.26 -2.39 -8.85
C PRO A 9 -0.39 -2.21 -7.47
N TRP A 10 0.27 -1.53 -6.52
CA TRP A 10 -0.21 -1.44 -5.14
C TRP A 10 -1.57 -0.73 -5.02
N ALA A 11 -1.87 0.22 -5.91
CA ALA A 11 -3.17 0.88 -5.96
C ALA A 11 -4.28 -0.13 -6.29
N ASP A 12 -4.12 -0.90 -7.38
CA ASP A 12 -5.05 -1.97 -7.77
C ASP A 12 -5.14 -3.10 -6.74
N LEU A 13 -4.03 -3.44 -6.08
CA LEU A 13 -4.04 -4.45 -5.02
C LEU A 13 -4.86 -4.01 -3.81
N VAL A 14 -4.85 -2.72 -3.46
CA VAL A 14 -5.72 -2.16 -2.41
C VAL A 14 -7.18 -2.16 -2.86
N LEU A 15 -7.46 -1.70 -4.08
CA LEU A 15 -8.83 -1.60 -4.59
C LEU A 15 -9.49 -2.96 -4.83
N SER A 16 -8.72 -3.99 -5.19
CA SER A 16 -9.19 -5.37 -5.29
C SER A 16 -9.31 -6.10 -3.94
N GLY A 17 -8.91 -5.46 -2.83
CA GLY A 17 -8.93 -6.06 -1.50
C GLY A 17 -7.83 -7.11 -1.25
N ARG A 18 -6.92 -7.34 -2.22
CA ARG A 18 -5.81 -8.28 -2.06
C ARG A 18 -4.73 -7.76 -1.11
N LYS A 19 -4.58 -6.44 -0.98
CA LYS A 19 -3.70 -5.76 -0.03
C LYS A 19 -4.56 -4.91 0.89
N ILE A 20 -4.66 -5.30 2.16
CA ILE A 20 -5.51 -4.60 3.14
C ILE A 20 -4.71 -3.73 4.13
N ILE A 21 -3.38 -3.88 4.16
CA ILE A 21 -2.49 -3.05 4.99
C ILE A 21 -1.54 -2.26 4.11
N GLU A 22 -1.57 -0.93 4.18
CA GLU A 22 -0.60 -0.04 3.54
C GLU A 22 0.53 0.32 4.50
N LEU A 23 1.77 0.38 4.00
CA LEU A 23 2.97 0.62 4.81
C LEU A 23 3.53 2.02 4.56
N ARG A 24 3.74 2.80 5.62
CA ARG A 24 4.30 4.16 5.56
C ARG A 24 5.25 4.41 6.73
N LYS A 25 6.08 5.44 6.59
CA LYS A 25 7.01 5.91 7.63
C LYS A 25 6.38 6.94 8.58
N TRP A 26 5.16 7.37 8.30
CA TRP A 26 4.43 8.38 9.05
C TRP A 26 3.08 7.83 9.49
N ASN A 27 2.54 8.39 10.57
CA ASN A 27 1.25 8.01 11.14
C ASN A 27 0.20 9.10 10.86
N THR A 28 -1.08 8.75 10.97
CA THR A 28 -2.20 9.68 10.82
C THR A 28 -3.34 9.35 11.79
N ASN A 29 -3.94 10.40 12.35
CA ASN A 29 -5.15 10.30 13.19
C ASN A 29 -6.43 10.24 12.34
N PHE A 30 -6.33 10.32 11.01
CA PHE A 30 -7.50 10.25 10.13
C PHE A 30 -8.12 8.85 10.15
N ARG A 31 -9.46 8.78 10.10
CA ARG A 31 -10.26 7.57 9.88
C ARG A 31 -11.42 7.89 8.95
N GLY A 32 -11.82 6.89 8.16
CA GLY A 32 -12.91 7.02 7.19
C GLY A 32 -12.44 7.03 5.73
N GLU A 33 -13.33 7.49 4.85
CA GLU A 33 -13.19 7.36 3.40
C GLU A 33 -12.17 8.33 2.79
N PHE A 34 -11.30 7.80 1.92
CA PHE A 34 -10.33 8.58 1.16
C PHE A 34 -10.15 8.01 -0.26
N TYR A 35 -9.65 8.84 -1.17
CA TYR A 35 -9.36 8.42 -2.54
C TYR A 35 -8.03 7.67 -2.66
N ILE A 36 -8.01 6.65 -3.51
CA ILE A 36 -6.79 5.98 -3.98
C ILE A 36 -6.40 6.58 -5.33
N HIS A 37 -5.22 7.19 -5.37
CA HIS A 37 -4.63 7.74 -6.60
C HIS A 37 -3.48 6.84 -7.08
N ALA A 38 -3.50 6.46 -8.35
CA ALA A 38 -2.39 5.77 -8.97
C ALA A 38 -1.30 6.78 -9.37
N SER A 39 -0.12 6.64 -8.79
CA SER A 39 1.05 7.45 -9.12
C SER A 39 1.39 7.33 -10.61
N ARG A 40 1.96 8.37 -11.20
CA ARG A 40 2.35 8.39 -12.63
C ARG A 40 3.38 7.32 -13.00
N ILE A 41 4.24 6.94 -12.05
CA ILE A 41 5.32 5.98 -12.27
C ILE A 41 5.00 4.70 -11.50
N PRO A 42 4.82 3.55 -12.18
CA PRO A 42 4.58 2.26 -11.53
C PRO A 42 5.85 1.72 -10.86
N ASP A 43 5.67 0.81 -9.92
CA ASP A 43 6.70 -0.07 -9.39
C ASP A 43 6.84 -1.29 -10.31
N LYS A 44 7.78 -1.21 -11.26
CA LYS A 44 7.96 -2.23 -12.31
C LYS A 44 8.25 -3.64 -11.75
N GLU A 45 8.99 -3.73 -10.65
CA GLU A 45 9.30 -5.00 -10.01
C GLU A 45 8.04 -5.63 -9.43
N ALA A 46 7.23 -4.83 -8.74
CA ALA A 46 5.96 -5.28 -8.20
C ALA A 46 4.96 -5.65 -9.32
N MET A 47 4.89 -4.87 -10.41
CA MET A 47 4.05 -5.20 -11.57
C MET A 47 4.38 -6.60 -12.10
N LYS A 48 5.66 -6.88 -12.32
CA LYS A 48 6.14 -8.20 -12.74
C LYS A 48 5.83 -9.28 -11.71
N LYS A 49 6.09 -9.04 -10.42
CA LYS A 49 5.82 -9.99 -9.32
C LYS A 49 4.36 -10.44 -9.28
N PHE A 50 3.42 -9.52 -9.51
CA PHE A 50 2.00 -9.81 -9.45
C PHE A 50 1.36 -10.11 -10.82
N GLY A 51 2.16 -10.18 -11.89
CA GLY A 51 1.70 -10.58 -13.23
C GLY A 51 0.95 -9.49 -14.00
N PHE A 52 1.06 -8.22 -13.60
CA PHE A 52 0.44 -7.11 -14.33
C PHE A 52 1.34 -6.64 -15.47
N LYS A 53 0.76 -6.49 -16.67
CA LYS A 53 1.44 -5.90 -17.84
C LYS A 53 1.29 -4.39 -17.84
N ASP A 54 0.04 -3.92 -17.87
CA ASP A 54 -0.31 -2.50 -17.89
C ASP A 54 -1.41 -2.23 -16.88
N LEU A 55 -1.29 -1.10 -16.18
CA LEU A 55 -2.31 -0.59 -15.28
C LEU A 55 -2.38 0.94 -15.42
N PRO A 56 -3.59 1.51 -15.24
CA PRO A 56 -3.77 2.94 -15.29
C PRO A 56 -2.90 3.69 -14.27
N CYS A 57 -2.32 4.82 -14.69
CA CYS A 57 -1.45 5.67 -13.88
C CYS A 57 -1.82 7.15 -14.05
N GLY A 58 -1.66 7.94 -12.98
CA GLY A 58 -1.85 9.40 -13.00
C GLY A 58 -3.27 9.89 -12.72
N PHE A 59 -4.14 9.06 -12.16
CA PHE A 59 -5.51 9.45 -11.82
C PHE A 59 -6.07 8.73 -10.58
N ILE A 60 -7.20 9.23 -10.08
CA ILE A 60 -7.95 8.62 -8.98
C ILE A 60 -8.66 7.39 -9.50
N LEU A 61 -8.39 6.23 -8.90
CA LEU A 61 -8.95 4.94 -9.32
C LEU A 61 -10.19 4.54 -8.53
N GLY A 62 -10.32 5.03 -7.29
CA GLY A 62 -11.41 4.64 -6.42
C GLY A 62 -11.24 5.18 -5.01
N LYS A 63 -11.93 4.57 -4.07
CA LYS A 63 -11.94 4.95 -2.67
C LYS A 63 -11.63 3.76 -1.77
N ALA A 64 -11.10 4.04 -0.58
CA ALA A 64 -10.90 3.06 0.48
C ALA A 64 -11.23 3.70 1.83
N ASN A 65 -11.50 2.86 2.83
CA ASN A 65 -11.74 3.30 4.21
C ASN A 65 -10.53 2.99 5.09
N LEU A 66 -9.96 4.01 5.73
CA LEU A 66 -8.92 3.83 6.73
C LEU A 66 -9.57 3.51 8.07
N MET A 67 -9.49 2.25 8.48
CA MET A 67 -10.11 1.74 9.70
C MET A 67 -9.19 1.89 10.91
N ASP A 68 -7.90 1.58 10.76
CA ASP A 68 -6.93 1.71 11.85
C ASP A 68 -5.49 1.93 11.36
N VAL A 69 -4.62 2.33 12.29
CA VAL A 69 -3.17 2.45 12.07
C VAL A 69 -2.42 1.66 13.13
N LYS A 70 -1.58 0.73 12.67
CA LYS A 70 -0.72 -0.10 13.50
C LYS A 70 0.74 0.33 13.36
N ILE A 71 1.45 0.39 14.49
CA ILE A 71 2.91 0.52 14.53
C ILE A 71 3.51 -0.87 14.66
N TYR A 72 4.57 -1.15 13.90
CA TYR A 72 5.31 -2.40 13.99
C TYR A 72 6.63 -2.16 14.74
N ASP A 73 6.73 -2.67 15.96
CA ASP A 73 7.90 -2.45 16.80
C ASP A 73 9.05 -3.40 16.44
N ASN A 74 8.71 -4.60 15.99
CA ASN A 74 9.65 -5.66 15.67
C ASN A 74 9.30 -6.40 14.37
N GLU A 75 10.28 -7.11 13.83
CA GLU A 75 10.15 -7.82 12.54
C GLU A 75 9.13 -8.97 12.64
N LYS A 76 9.04 -9.62 13.80
CA LYS A 76 8.09 -10.72 14.01
C LYS A 76 6.64 -10.26 13.82
N GLU A 77 6.28 -9.09 14.34
CA GLU A 77 4.96 -8.51 14.13
C GLU A 77 4.70 -8.09 12.68
N PHE A 78 5.72 -7.56 12.01
CA PHE A 78 5.63 -7.22 10.59
C PHE A 78 5.38 -8.47 9.74
N LEU A 79 6.17 -9.52 9.95
CA LEU A 79 6.07 -10.77 9.20
C LEU A 79 4.73 -11.49 9.41
N ARG A 80 4.09 -11.33 10.58
CA ARG A 80 2.74 -11.87 10.84
C ARG A 80 1.68 -11.32 9.90
N ASP A 81 1.84 -10.10 9.38
CA ASP A 81 0.90 -9.45 8.47
C ASP A 81 1.42 -9.46 7.01
N SER A 82 2.36 -10.35 6.69
CA SER A 82 3.03 -10.37 5.37
C SER A 82 2.12 -10.68 4.20
N ASP A 83 1.11 -11.53 4.42
CA ASP A 83 0.02 -11.85 3.50
C ASP A 83 -0.92 -10.65 3.28
N ARG A 84 -1.04 -9.75 4.25
CA ARG A 84 -1.93 -8.57 4.20
C ARG A 84 -1.28 -7.35 3.59
N HIS A 85 0.02 -7.15 3.85
CA HIS A 85 0.75 -6.00 3.33
C HIS A 85 1.54 -6.31 2.05
N LEU A 86 1.81 -7.58 1.76
CA LEU A 86 2.46 -8.09 0.54
C LEU A 86 3.90 -7.58 0.23
N ALA A 87 4.47 -6.75 1.11
CA ALA A 87 5.88 -6.34 1.07
C ALA A 87 6.83 -7.53 1.33
N SER A 88 8.03 -7.47 0.76
CA SER A 88 9.09 -8.45 1.02
C SER A 88 9.78 -8.22 2.36
N ASN A 89 10.26 -9.31 2.98
CA ASN A 89 10.87 -9.33 4.32
C ASN A 89 12.07 -8.36 4.45
N MET A 90 12.83 -8.14 3.36
CA MET A 90 13.96 -7.20 3.32
C MET A 90 13.61 -5.72 3.59
N LYS A 91 12.33 -5.35 3.69
CA LYS A 91 11.90 -3.95 3.79
C LYS A 91 11.65 -3.45 5.22
N PHE A 92 11.52 -4.31 6.23
CA PHE A 92 11.18 -3.88 7.60
C PHE A 92 12.20 -2.86 8.17
N GLY A 93 13.50 -3.17 8.09
CA GLY A 93 14.56 -2.27 8.57
C GLY A 93 14.72 -0.96 7.78
N LYS A 94 14.27 -0.90 6.52
CA LYS A 94 14.32 0.33 5.70
C LYS A 94 13.14 1.28 5.98
N LEU A 95 12.12 0.82 6.70
CA LEU A 95 10.94 1.61 7.08
C LEU A 95 11.17 2.43 8.37
N LYS A 96 12.09 2.01 9.23
CA LYS A 96 12.57 2.78 10.39
C LYS A 96 13.59 3.84 9.91
N LYS A 97 13.13 5.03 9.53
CA LYS A 97 13.98 6.23 9.48
C LYS A 97 13.33 7.29 10.33
#